data_AF-A0AAC8VL69-F1
#
_entry.id   AF-A0AAC8VL69-F1
#
_cell.length_a   1.000
_cell.length_b   1.000
_cell.length_c   1.000
_cell.angle_alpha   90.00
_cell.angle_beta   90.00
_cell.angle_gamma   90.00
#
_symmetry.space_group_name_H-M   'P 1'
#
loop_
_entity.id
_entity.type
_entity.pdbx_description
1 polymer ?
#
loop_
_entity_poly.entity_id
_entity_poly.type
_entity_poly.pdbx_seq_one_letter_code
_entity_poly.pdbx_strand_id
1 'polypeptide(L)'
;MTWAQTRDVSPNYNVIRYTAGDTVSPGPYSARTAGWVSVAGSLEGVMRFLNYEVLQRETETNPAYWVYRIESTSRAYSVNWMLDDYINSPSTNTRDHEIAMSLLSQYQEEEEWMVRDGIRPEEIVDAAEYEVGFIEYNPTERIITNPHFIHTELPSQQIENPALTEGALTEESFITYNATETTEAHTNNSPISYSYAVSCASVGASLPSLKEKKSLDSMNKKIKVPPPAPGCDYSFKAAQNKKFKDLPTIPSQLITTQGGYCLAPTQSRDSSMKTSRSYLYAQTCSNVESQKAIYDTLGRVAFSKSQFGIPLCMTAPENVIKGDDKWDYVEFWPCDIYNPYQKWDVRDGKLKPRLNKDLSIQWYGNYGIISKSSGTNIVLDANKMSKYFFKTPSKVNTFWYEIGMRFYDKSDNNYYPMYSGSYNSNYLNRTYYDMKNSRILILSLYGRSFSSDGWFLSCLTSNIAGKTTDWDWVYFKQCDPFMDNVPNNLKWFLESRVNDPVSAIYIKNSDKSNLYVTTYNHFGSLFDAKSSQSPSSTTMYFDLSKRYGVCTNSSSSGWYVCNDPKHTRYEDDEL
;
A
#
# COMPACT_ATOMS: atom_id res chain seq x y z
N MET A 1 13.65 -11.51 -21.98
CA MET A 1 14.00 -10.28 -22.73
C MET A 1 12.93 -9.21 -22.51
N THR A 2 13.32 -7.94 -22.48
CA THR A 2 12.38 -6.80 -22.31
C THR A 2 11.71 -6.34 -23.61
N TRP A 3 10.72 -5.45 -23.51
CA TRP A 3 10.12 -4.80 -24.68
C TRP A 3 11.12 -4.02 -25.53
N ALA A 4 12.05 -3.32 -24.89
CA ALA A 4 13.09 -2.56 -25.56
C ALA A 4 14.09 -3.48 -26.29
N GLN A 5 14.57 -4.52 -25.61
CA GLN A 5 15.53 -5.48 -26.17
C GLN A 5 14.97 -6.26 -27.36
N THR A 6 13.69 -6.64 -27.31
CA THR A 6 13.04 -7.36 -28.42
C THR A 6 12.85 -6.51 -29.68
N ARG A 7 13.09 -5.19 -29.60
CA ARG A 7 12.86 -4.21 -30.68
C ARG A 7 14.07 -3.36 -31.04
N ASP A 8 15.23 -3.66 -30.46
CA ASP A 8 16.47 -2.90 -30.69
C ASP A 8 16.33 -1.39 -30.35
N VAL A 9 15.56 -1.09 -29.30
CA VAL A 9 15.41 0.27 -28.76
C VAL A 9 16.21 0.38 -27.46
N SER A 10 16.80 1.54 -27.19
CA SER A 10 17.50 1.78 -25.93
C SER A 10 16.57 1.55 -24.74
N PRO A 11 16.92 0.64 -23.80
CA PRO A 11 16.12 0.40 -22.62
C PRO A 11 16.13 1.61 -21.69
N ASN A 12 14.95 1.93 -21.17
CA ASN A 12 14.69 2.96 -20.19
C ASN A 12 14.45 2.28 -18.84
N TYR A 13 15.32 2.57 -17.88
CA TYR A 13 15.26 1.99 -16.54
C TYR A 13 14.52 2.89 -15.54
N ASN A 14 14.02 4.06 -15.96
CA ASN A 14 13.40 4.99 -15.02
C ASN A 14 12.24 4.35 -14.24
N VAL A 15 12.44 4.13 -12.94
CA VAL A 15 11.49 3.39 -12.09
C VAL A 15 10.16 4.10 -12.03
N ILE A 16 10.17 5.41 -11.76
CA ILE A 16 8.94 6.21 -11.64
C ILE A 16 8.17 6.18 -12.96
N ARG A 17 8.84 6.34 -14.11
CA ARG A 17 8.21 6.26 -15.44
C ARG A 17 7.69 4.88 -15.79
N TYR A 18 8.37 3.80 -15.37
CA TYR A 18 7.85 2.45 -15.55
C TYR A 18 6.58 2.24 -14.74
N THR A 19 6.60 2.56 -13.44
CA THR A 19 5.44 2.43 -12.54
C THR A 19 4.31 3.38 -12.95
N ALA A 20 4.62 4.53 -13.53
CA ALA A 20 3.62 5.43 -14.11
C ALA A 20 2.98 4.90 -15.40
N GLY A 21 3.53 3.84 -16.00
CA GLY A 21 3.05 3.30 -17.27
C GLY A 21 3.65 3.94 -18.51
N ASP A 22 4.54 4.92 -18.39
CA ASP A 22 5.07 5.69 -19.52
C ASP A 22 5.92 4.85 -20.47
N THR A 23 6.75 3.93 -19.92
CA THR A 23 7.73 3.15 -20.71
C THR A 23 7.16 1.86 -21.28
N VAL A 24 5.93 1.54 -20.90
CA VAL A 24 5.19 0.30 -21.15
C VAL A 24 3.83 0.59 -21.78
N SER A 25 3.50 1.87 -21.92
CA SER A 25 2.26 2.41 -22.44
C SER A 25 1.84 1.73 -23.75
N PRO A 26 0.56 1.33 -23.83
CA PRO A 26 -0.17 1.03 -25.06
C PRO A 26 -0.21 2.15 -26.11
N GLY A 27 0.91 2.78 -26.44
CA GLY A 27 1.03 3.92 -27.34
C GLY A 27 1.85 3.61 -28.60
N PRO A 28 2.30 4.65 -29.33
CA PRO A 28 3.19 4.49 -30.48
C PRO A 28 4.43 3.67 -30.09
N TYR A 29 4.98 2.92 -31.04
CA TYR A 29 6.12 2.03 -30.83
C TYR A 29 7.31 2.69 -30.10
N SER A 30 7.49 4.01 -30.27
CA SER A 30 8.53 4.81 -29.63
C SER A 30 8.38 4.99 -28.12
N ALA A 31 7.20 4.75 -27.54
CA ALA A 31 6.96 4.88 -26.10
C ALA A 31 7.36 3.61 -25.32
N ARG A 32 7.41 2.44 -25.99
CA ARG A 32 7.65 1.12 -25.38
C ARG A 32 9.13 0.85 -25.16
N THR A 33 9.70 1.57 -24.21
CA THR A 33 11.14 1.63 -23.93
C THR A 33 11.54 0.89 -22.65
N ALA A 34 10.61 0.23 -21.95
CA ALA A 34 10.90 -0.40 -20.65
C ALA A 34 12.11 -1.36 -20.68
N GLY A 35 13.07 -1.10 -19.80
CA GLY A 35 14.17 -1.99 -19.43
C GLY A 35 13.81 -3.03 -18.37
N TRP A 36 12.53 -3.13 -18.01
CA TRP A 36 12.02 -3.98 -16.94
C TRP A 36 10.98 -4.99 -17.43
N VAL A 37 10.76 -6.04 -16.66
CA VAL A 37 9.65 -6.99 -16.81
C VAL A 37 8.98 -7.18 -15.46
N SER A 38 7.66 -7.00 -15.41
CA SER A 38 6.85 -7.23 -14.21
C SER A 38 6.75 -8.71 -13.87
N VAL A 39 6.85 -9.04 -12.58
CA VAL A 39 6.55 -10.35 -11.98
C VAL A 39 5.87 -10.11 -10.63
N ALA A 40 5.11 -11.08 -10.14
CA ALA A 40 4.54 -11.01 -8.79
C ALA A 40 5.47 -11.68 -7.77
N GLY A 41 5.50 -11.15 -6.55
CA GLY A 41 6.28 -11.74 -5.43
C GLY A 41 5.71 -13.05 -4.91
N SER A 42 4.44 -13.33 -5.20
CA SER A 42 3.72 -14.53 -4.75
C SER A 42 2.75 -15.04 -5.81
N LEU A 43 2.37 -16.32 -5.69
CA LEU A 43 1.30 -16.89 -6.50
C LEU A 43 -0.04 -16.18 -6.24
N GLU A 44 -0.28 -15.72 -5.02
CA GLU A 44 -1.50 -14.98 -4.67
C GLU A 44 -1.62 -13.69 -5.52
N GLY A 45 -0.53 -12.95 -5.70
CA GLY A 45 -0.51 -11.77 -6.58
C GLY A 45 -0.88 -12.10 -8.03
N VAL A 46 -0.37 -13.20 -8.57
CA VAL A 46 -0.74 -13.68 -9.91
C VAL A 46 -2.21 -14.08 -9.98
N MET A 47 -2.71 -14.78 -8.98
CA MET A 47 -4.11 -15.21 -8.94
C MET A 47 -5.07 -14.03 -8.79
N ARG A 48 -4.68 -12.97 -8.07
CA ARG A 48 -5.45 -11.72 -8.03
C ARG A 48 -5.56 -11.11 -9.42
N PHE A 49 -4.46 -11.04 -10.17
CA PHE A 49 -4.50 -10.57 -11.56
C PHE A 49 -5.46 -11.41 -12.42
N LEU A 50 -5.31 -12.75 -12.43
CA LEU A 50 -6.16 -13.62 -13.23
C LEU A 50 -7.65 -13.51 -12.84
N ASN A 51 -7.98 -13.49 -11.55
CA ASN A 51 -9.35 -13.52 -11.05
C ASN A 51 -10.08 -12.18 -11.08
N TYR A 52 -9.35 -11.06 -10.93
CA TYR A 52 -9.96 -9.74 -10.90
C TYR A 52 -9.88 -9.04 -12.25
N GLU A 53 -8.77 -9.17 -12.97
CA GLU A 53 -8.53 -8.41 -14.20
C GLU A 53 -8.88 -9.21 -15.45
N VAL A 54 -8.58 -10.50 -15.48
CA VAL A 54 -8.88 -11.33 -16.65
C VAL A 54 -10.32 -11.84 -16.60
N LEU A 55 -10.74 -12.41 -15.47
CA LEU A 55 -12.05 -13.05 -15.35
C LEU A 55 -13.23 -12.05 -15.36
N GLN A 56 -13.10 -10.88 -14.72
CA GLN A 56 -14.21 -9.92 -14.62
C GLN A 56 -14.42 -9.07 -15.88
N ARG A 57 -13.56 -9.21 -16.89
CA ARG A 57 -13.59 -8.38 -18.10
C ARG A 57 -14.31 -9.01 -19.30
N GLU A 58 -15.22 -9.94 -19.04
CA GLU A 58 -16.15 -10.57 -20.01
C GLU A 58 -15.52 -10.77 -21.40
N THR A 59 -14.44 -11.58 -21.47
CA THR A 59 -14.00 -12.08 -22.78
C THR A 59 -14.77 -13.36 -23.10
N GLU A 60 -15.39 -13.43 -24.28
CA GLU A 60 -16.22 -14.57 -24.74
C GLU A 60 -15.50 -15.93 -24.78
N THR A 61 -14.21 -16.00 -24.42
CA THR A 61 -13.35 -17.16 -24.68
C THR A 61 -12.66 -17.78 -23.46
N ASN A 62 -12.77 -17.23 -22.24
CA ASN A 62 -12.21 -17.77 -20.98
C ASN A 62 -10.92 -18.61 -21.18
N PRO A 63 -9.84 -18.03 -21.74
CA PRO A 63 -8.70 -18.80 -22.21
C PRO A 63 -7.86 -19.35 -21.03
N ALA A 64 -7.17 -20.47 -21.26
CA ALA A 64 -6.17 -20.98 -20.35
C ALA A 64 -4.91 -20.09 -20.34
N TYR A 65 -4.29 -19.92 -19.17
CA TYR A 65 -3.05 -19.14 -18.99
C TYR A 65 -1.93 -19.97 -18.38
N TRP A 66 -0.70 -19.72 -18.83
CA TRP A 66 0.50 -20.29 -18.22
C TRP A 66 1.06 -19.35 -17.16
N VAL A 67 1.19 -19.85 -15.94
CA VAL A 67 1.86 -19.18 -14.83
C VAL A 67 3.27 -19.74 -14.71
N TYR A 68 4.27 -18.88 -14.90
CA TYR A 68 5.69 -19.26 -14.87
C TYR A 68 6.26 -19.03 -13.48
N ARG A 69 6.89 -20.06 -12.91
CA ARG A 69 7.65 -19.93 -11.67
C ARG A 69 9.09 -19.59 -12.02
N ILE A 70 9.61 -18.54 -11.38
CA ILE A 70 10.94 -17.99 -11.66
C ILE A 70 11.73 -18.05 -10.36
N GLU A 71 12.97 -18.49 -10.44
CA GLU A 71 13.89 -18.45 -9.30
C GLU A 71 14.30 -17.01 -8.97
N SER A 72 14.58 -16.74 -7.69
CA SER A 72 15.01 -15.42 -7.25
C SER A 72 16.32 -15.02 -7.93
N THR A 73 16.38 -13.76 -8.38
CA THR A 73 17.52 -13.21 -9.14
C THR A 73 17.93 -11.87 -8.56
N SER A 74 19.23 -11.55 -8.57
CA SER A 74 19.76 -10.24 -8.09
C SER A 74 19.23 -9.05 -8.89
N ARG A 75 18.58 -9.32 -10.03
CA ARG A 75 18.00 -8.34 -10.95
C ARG A 75 16.52 -8.05 -10.68
N ALA A 76 15.89 -8.71 -9.70
CA ALA A 76 14.48 -8.55 -9.37
C ALA A 76 14.30 -7.60 -8.18
N TYR A 77 13.67 -6.45 -8.38
CA TYR A 77 13.51 -5.41 -7.36
C TYR A 77 12.06 -5.26 -6.95
N SER A 78 11.78 -5.13 -5.66
CA SER A 78 10.42 -4.83 -5.17
C SER A 78 10.06 -3.38 -5.50
N VAL A 79 8.92 -3.18 -6.17
CA VAL A 79 8.41 -1.84 -6.50
C VAL A 79 8.13 -1.03 -5.24
N ASN A 80 7.48 -1.65 -4.25
CA ASN A 80 7.14 -1.00 -2.99
C ASN A 80 8.39 -0.51 -2.24
N TRP A 81 9.44 -1.33 -2.19
CA TRP A 81 10.72 -0.93 -1.59
C TRP A 81 11.37 0.22 -2.36
N MET A 82 11.45 0.12 -3.70
CA MET A 82 12.07 1.16 -4.53
C MET A 82 11.37 2.51 -4.36
N LEU A 83 10.03 2.52 -4.32
CA LEU A 83 9.24 3.75 -4.18
C LEU A 83 9.31 4.33 -2.77
N ASP A 84 9.25 3.52 -1.70
CA ASP A 84 9.38 4.03 -0.32
C ASP A 84 10.77 4.57 -0.02
N ASP A 85 11.82 3.87 -0.45
CA ASP A 85 13.18 4.34 -0.29
C ASP A 85 13.45 5.60 -1.12
N TYR A 86 12.81 5.73 -2.29
CA TYR A 86 12.75 6.98 -3.05
C TYR A 86 12.09 8.11 -2.23
N ILE A 87 10.88 7.87 -1.70
CA ILE A 87 10.12 8.84 -0.88
C ILE A 87 10.94 9.30 0.33
N ASN A 88 11.61 8.38 1.02
CA ASN A 88 12.39 8.68 2.22
C ASN A 88 13.75 9.32 1.94
N SER A 89 14.16 9.42 0.67
CA SER A 89 15.43 10.02 0.31
C SER A 89 15.39 11.55 0.37
N PRO A 90 16.38 12.19 1.04
CA PRO A 90 16.43 13.64 1.25
C PRO A 90 16.67 14.46 -0.03
N SER A 91 17.01 13.82 -1.16
CA SER A 91 17.28 14.50 -2.44
C SER A 91 16.09 14.54 -3.40
N THR A 92 14.94 13.98 -3.02
CA THR A 92 13.75 14.02 -3.87
C THR A 92 13.12 15.41 -3.87
N ASN A 93 12.76 15.91 -5.06
CA ASN A 93 11.95 17.12 -5.13
C ASN A 93 10.51 16.77 -4.70
N THR A 94 9.78 17.75 -4.15
CA THR A 94 8.41 17.56 -3.63
C THR A 94 7.45 16.96 -4.68
N ARG A 95 7.68 17.24 -5.97
CA ARG A 95 6.84 16.76 -7.07
C ARG A 95 6.99 15.25 -7.28
N ASP A 96 8.22 14.77 -7.43
CA ASP A 96 8.47 13.34 -7.65
C ASP A 96 8.14 12.53 -6.40
N HIS A 97 8.29 13.13 -5.21
CA HIS A 97 7.86 12.56 -3.94
C HIS A 97 6.34 12.32 -3.89
N GLU A 98 5.52 13.29 -4.32
CA GLU A 98 4.05 13.10 -4.38
C GLU A 98 3.59 12.07 -5.40
N ILE A 99 4.28 12.00 -6.54
CA ILE A 99 4.03 10.99 -7.57
C ILE A 99 4.38 9.61 -7.03
N ALA A 100 5.56 9.44 -6.44
CA ALA A 100 6.00 8.18 -5.84
C ALA A 100 5.05 7.71 -4.73
N MET A 101 4.56 8.60 -3.86
CA MET A 101 3.56 8.23 -2.84
C MET A 101 2.24 7.74 -3.47
N SER A 102 1.81 8.37 -4.55
CA SER A 102 0.58 7.99 -5.25
C SER A 102 0.75 6.65 -5.97
N LEU A 103 1.90 6.42 -6.61
CA LEU A 103 2.26 5.15 -7.24
C LEU A 103 2.40 4.03 -6.20
N LEU A 104 3.10 4.28 -5.09
CA LEU A 104 3.23 3.33 -3.99
C LEU A 104 1.85 2.91 -3.47
N SER A 105 0.92 3.85 -3.36
CA SER A 105 -0.46 3.53 -2.99
C SER A 105 -1.14 2.60 -4.00
N GLN A 106 -0.89 2.74 -5.30
CA GLN A 106 -1.46 1.86 -6.32
C GLN A 106 -0.82 0.48 -6.33
N TYR A 107 0.51 0.40 -6.31
CA TYR A 107 1.26 -0.86 -6.45
C TYR A 107 1.33 -1.67 -5.17
N GLN A 108 0.95 -1.09 -4.03
CA GLN A 108 1.02 -1.74 -2.73
C GLN A 108 0.42 -3.16 -2.73
N GLU A 109 -0.75 -3.35 -3.33
CA GLU A 109 -1.48 -4.63 -3.29
C GLU A 109 -1.02 -5.64 -4.32
N GLU A 110 -0.18 -5.21 -5.26
CA GLU A 110 0.20 -6.01 -6.42
C GLU A 110 1.39 -6.92 -6.13
N GLU A 111 2.09 -6.67 -5.01
CA GLU A 111 3.38 -7.29 -4.69
C GLU A 111 4.28 -7.31 -5.93
N GLU A 112 4.30 -6.22 -6.69
CA GLU A 112 5.03 -6.18 -7.94
C GLU A 112 6.53 -6.19 -7.70
N TRP A 113 7.20 -7.07 -8.43
CA TRP A 113 8.63 -7.09 -8.60
C TRP A 113 8.98 -6.79 -10.05
N MET A 114 10.05 -6.05 -10.26
CA MET A 114 10.54 -5.69 -11.59
C MET A 114 11.88 -6.36 -11.84
N VAL A 115 11.95 -7.19 -12.87
CA VAL A 115 13.19 -7.85 -13.30
C VAL A 115 13.88 -7.00 -14.37
N ARG A 116 15.05 -6.46 -14.02
CA ARG A 116 15.90 -5.69 -14.94
C ARG A 116 16.33 -6.56 -16.11
N ASP A 117 16.24 -6.07 -17.34
CA ASP A 117 16.66 -6.79 -18.56
C ASP A 117 15.87 -8.07 -18.85
N GLY A 118 14.74 -8.25 -18.16
CA GLY A 118 13.81 -9.35 -18.33
C GLY A 118 14.31 -10.70 -17.82
N ILE A 119 13.42 -11.68 -17.89
CA ILE A 119 13.64 -13.03 -17.37
C ILE A 119 14.41 -13.84 -18.41
N ARG A 120 15.43 -14.56 -17.96
CA ARG A 120 16.24 -15.46 -18.80
C ARG A 120 15.68 -16.89 -18.73
N PRO A 121 15.81 -17.69 -19.80
CA PRO A 121 15.33 -19.07 -19.78
C PRO A 121 15.90 -19.88 -18.61
N GLU A 122 17.15 -19.67 -18.24
CA GLU A 122 17.79 -20.38 -17.12
C GLU A 122 17.23 -20.04 -15.74
N GLU A 123 16.48 -18.93 -15.60
CA GLU A 123 15.85 -18.51 -14.34
C GLU A 123 14.42 -19.06 -14.18
N ILE A 124 13.82 -19.61 -15.25
CA ILE A 124 12.46 -20.15 -15.23
C ILE A 124 12.54 -21.58 -14.71
N VAL A 125 11.83 -21.91 -13.63
CA VAL A 125 11.84 -23.25 -13.03
C VAL A 125 10.86 -24.17 -13.76
N ASP A 126 9.62 -23.74 -13.86
CA ASP A 126 8.53 -24.46 -14.49
C ASP A 126 7.39 -23.52 -14.91
N ALA A 127 6.42 -24.06 -15.63
CA ALA A 127 5.18 -23.39 -15.98
C ALA A 127 3.99 -24.30 -15.66
N ALA A 128 2.97 -23.76 -15.01
CA ALA A 128 1.72 -24.44 -14.73
C ALA A 128 0.57 -23.80 -15.52
N GLU A 129 -0.31 -24.61 -16.11
CA GLU A 129 -1.49 -24.13 -16.83
C GLU A 129 -2.65 -23.90 -15.86
N TYR A 130 -3.33 -22.77 -15.97
CA TYR A 130 -4.49 -22.36 -15.18
C TYR A 130 -5.69 -22.13 -16.10
N GLU A 131 -6.84 -22.66 -15.70
CA GLU A 131 -8.09 -22.56 -16.46
C GLU A 131 -9.19 -21.93 -15.62
N VAL A 132 -10.15 -21.29 -16.29
CA VAL A 132 -11.33 -20.69 -15.65
C VAL A 132 -12.22 -21.79 -15.08
N GLY A 133 -12.35 -21.84 -13.76
CA GLY A 133 -13.39 -22.60 -13.07
C GLY A 133 -14.71 -21.84 -12.99
N PHE A 134 -15.55 -22.20 -12.02
CA PHE A 134 -16.89 -21.61 -11.89
C PHE A 134 -16.88 -20.10 -11.59
N ILE A 135 -15.93 -19.63 -10.77
CA ILE A 135 -15.83 -18.23 -10.31
C ILE A 135 -14.39 -17.72 -10.18
N GLU A 136 -13.39 -18.53 -10.53
CA GLU A 136 -11.97 -18.22 -10.41
C GLU A 136 -11.12 -19.14 -11.29
N TYR A 137 -9.92 -18.71 -11.65
CA TYR A 137 -8.89 -19.53 -12.26
C TYR A 137 -8.38 -20.57 -11.26
N ASN A 138 -8.21 -21.80 -11.73
CA ASN A 138 -7.68 -22.91 -10.95
C ASN A 138 -6.48 -23.54 -11.66
N PRO A 139 -5.47 -24.03 -10.91
CA PRO A 139 -4.38 -24.78 -11.50
C PRO A 139 -4.92 -26.08 -12.12
N THR A 140 -4.43 -26.40 -13.30
CA THR A 140 -4.61 -27.72 -13.90
C THR A 140 -3.51 -28.68 -13.43
N GLU A 141 -3.62 -29.96 -13.80
CA GLU A 141 -2.54 -30.95 -13.56
C GLU A 141 -1.36 -30.78 -14.53
N ARG A 142 -1.43 -29.86 -15.50
CA ARG A 142 -0.38 -29.65 -16.50
C ARG A 142 0.70 -28.72 -15.99
N ILE A 143 1.81 -29.32 -15.61
CA ILE A 143 3.04 -28.63 -15.21
C ILE A 143 4.16 -29.05 -16.16
N ILE A 144 4.86 -28.07 -16.74
CA ILE A 144 6.00 -28.28 -17.62
C ILE A 144 7.26 -27.79 -16.91
N THR A 145 8.16 -28.71 -16.58
CA THR A 145 9.48 -28.37 -16.04
C THR A 145 10.39 -27.82 -17.13
N ASN A 146 11.14 -26.77 -16.84
CA ASN A 146 12.05 -26.18 -17.82
C ASN A 146 13.39 -26.95 -17.86
N PRO A 147 13.76 -27.60 -18.98
CA PRO A 147 15.03 -28.33 -19.09
C PRO A 147 16.26 -27.41 -19.12
N HIS A 148 16.07 -26.11 -19.30
CA HIS A 148 17.13 -25.11 -19.30
C HIS A 148 17.34 -24.44 -17.95
N PHE A 149 16.53 -24.78 -16.93
CA PHE A 149 16.65 -24.21 -15.60
C PHE A 149 18.02 -24.54 -14.98
N ILE A 150 18.68 -23.53 -14.42
CA ILE A 150 19.93 -23.70 -13.69
C ILE A 150 19.74 -23.08 -12.30
N HIS A 151 19.76 -23.93 -11.28
CA HIS A 151 19.71 -23.46 -9.90
C HIS A 151 20.92 -22.57 -9.61
N THR A 152 20.64 -21.36 -9.17
CA THR A 152 21.67 -20.41 -8.72
C THR A 152 21.59 -20.28 -7.21
N GLU A 153 22.74 -20.26 -6.52
CA GLU A 153 22.75 -19.90 -5.10
C GLU A 153 22.05 -18.55 -4.92
N LEU A 154 21.28 -18.42 -3.82
CA LEU A 154 20.50 -17.23 -3.53
C LEU A 154 21.35 -15.98 -3.78
N PRO A 155 20.94 -15.10 -4.70
CA PRO A 155 21.74 -13.96 -5.08
C PRO A 155 22.06 -13.12 -3.86
N SER A 156 23.25 -12.51 -3.85
CA SER A 156 23.58 -11.48 -2.87
C SER A 156 22.48 -10.42 -2.84
N GLN A 157 22.10 -10.01 -1.64
CA GLN A 157 21.11 -8.96 -1.42
C GLN A 157 21.45 -7.70 -2.24
N GLN A 158 20.41 -7.09 -2.82
CA GLN A 158 20.48 -5.79 -3.49
C GLN A 158 20.93 -4.72 -2.49
N ILE A 159 21.84 -3.85 -2.93
CA ILE A 159 22.43 -2.80 -2.07
C ILE A 159 22.14 -1.40 -2.58
N GLU A 160 21.61 -1.29 -3.80
CA GLU A 160 21.37 -0.02 -4.48
C GLU A 160 19.94 0.02 -5.02
N ASN A 161 19.22 1.09 -4.69
CA ASN A 161 17.90 1.37 -5.24
C ASN A 161 18.05 2.12 -6.58
N PRO A 162 17.68 1.50 -7.71
CA PRO A 162 17.79 2.14 -9.02
C PRO A 162 17.03 3.46 -9.11
N ALA A 163 15.91 3.61 -8.40
CA ALA A 163 15.09 4.82 -8.40
C ALA A 163 15.85 6.06 -7.88
N LEU A 164 16.85 5.87 -7.01
CA LEU A 164 17.66 6.96 -6.44
C LEU A 164 18.77 7.45 -7.39
N THR A 165 19.14 6.63 -8.38
CA THR A 165 20.24 6.93 -9.31
C THR A 165 19.77 7.68 -10.56
N GLU A 166 18.46 7.86 -10.71
CA GLU A 166 17.83 8.36 -11.93
C GLU A 166 17.41 9.83 -11.77
N GLY A 167 17.72 10.66 -12.77
CA GLY A 167 17.42 12.09 -12.74
C GLY A 167 15.93 12.42 -12.64
N ALA A 168 15.61 13.60 -12.12
CA ALA A 168 14.24 14.10 -11.91
C ALA A 168 13.38 14.06 -13.18
N LEU A 169 12.07 13.81 -13.01
CA LEU A 169 11.13 13.75 -14.14
C LEU A 169 10.92 15.12 -14.78
N THR A 170 10.95 15.17 -16.11
CA THR A 170 10.74 16.42 -16.86
C THR A 170 9.25 16.74 -17.10
N GLU A 171 8.33 15.77 -17.11
CA GLU A 171 6.89 15.97 -17.40
C GLU A 171 5.93 15.34 -16.36
N GLU A 172 4.73 15.92 -16.23
CA GLU A 172 3.73 15.65 -15.17
C GLU A 172 2.61 14.66 -15.58
N SER A 173 2.68 14.10 -16.78
CA SER A 173 1.61 13.25 -17.32
C SER A 173 2.02 11.80 -17.29
N PHE A 174 1.15 10.97 -16.75
CA PHE A 174 1.19 9.54 -16.98
C PHE A 174 0.02 9.17 -17.88
N ILE A 175 0.30 8.23 -18.78
CA ILE A 175 -0.69 7.76 -19.72
C ILE A 175 -1.47 6.64 -19.03
N THR A 176 -2.68 6.96 -18.60
CA THR A 176 -3.64 5.95 -18.15
C THR A 176 -4.45 5.47 -19.34
N TYR A 177 -4.67 4.17 -19.45
CA TYR A 177 -5.53 3.59 -20.47
C TYR A 177 -6.86 3.21 -19.83
N ASN A 178 -7.95 3.80 -20.31
CA ASN A 178 -9.27 3.37 -19.85
C ASN A 178 -9.51 1.93 -20.30
N ALA A 179 -9.95 1.07 -19.37
CA ALA A 179 -10.81 -0.05 -19.77
C ALA A 179 -12.02 0.55 -20.49
N THR A 180 -12.36 0.00 -21.65
CA THR A 180 -13.38 0.48 -22.60
C THR A 180 -14.52 1.27 -21.95
N GLU A 181 -14.63 2.56 -22.31
CA GLU A 181 -15.82 3.37 -22.04
C GLU A 181 -17.01 2.78 -22.82
N THR A 182 -17.77 1.87 -22.21
CA THR A 182 -19.16 1.66 -22.63
C THR A 182 -19.98 2.81 -22.08
N THR A 183 -20.18 3.82 -22.91
CA THR A 183 -21.12 4.94 -22.74
C THR A 183 -22.57 4.47 -22.84
N GLU A 184 -22.96 3.52 -21.99
CA GLU A 184 -24.37 3.21 -21.76
C GLU A 184 -24.69 3.44 -20.29
N ALA A 185 -25.82 4.11 -20.06
CA ALA A 185 -26.36 4.38 -18.74
C ALA A 185 -26.75 3.07 -18.07
N HIS A 186 -25.78 2.35 -17.50
CA HIS A 186 -26.00 1.06 -16.86
C HIS A 186 -25.96 1.16 -15.34
N THR A 187 -27.02 0.61 -14.79
CA THR A 187 -27.38 0.43 -13.39
C THR A 187 -26.27 -0.19 -12.54
N ASN A 188 -25.85 0.54 -11.50
CA ASN A 188 -25.42 0.09 -10.15
C ASN A 188 -24.43 -1.07 -9.89
N ASN A 189 -23.88 -1.82 -10.85
CA ASN A 189 -23.29 -3.12 -10.51
C ASN A 189 -21.84 -3.42 -10.97
N SER A 190 -21.10 -2.47 -11.54
CA SER A 190 -19.71 -2.76 -11.97
C SER A 190 -18.67 -2.24 -10.96
N PRO A 191 -17.76 -3.13 -10.49
CA PRO A 191 -16.73 -2.79 -9.52
C PRO A 191 -15.75 -1.82 -10.16
N ILE A 192 -15.39 -0.80 -9.40
CA ILE A 192 -14.21 -0.01 -9.71
C ILE A 192 -13.13 -0.48 -8.73
N SER A 193 -12.62 -1.67 -9.03
CA SER A 193 -11.37 -2.16 -8.47
C SER A 193 -10.26 -1.56 -9.35
N TYR A 194 -9.64 -0.48 -8.89
CA TYR A 194 -8.41 0.02 -9.52
C TYR A 194 -7.26 -0.84 -9.04
N SER A 195 -6.92 -1.89 -9.79
CA SER A 195 -5.71 -2.69 -9.59
C SER A 195 -5.31 -3.25 -10.96
N TYR A 196 -4.02 -3.22 -11.31
CA TYR A 196 -3.40 -3.68 -12.56
C TYR A 196 -3.70 -2.90 -13.86
N ALA A 197 -4.91 -2.33 -13.98
CA ALA A 197 -5.48 -1.82 -15.23
C ALA A 197 -4.85 -0.56 -15.81
N VAL A 198 -4.26 0.30 -14.97
CA VAL A 198 -4.14 1.71 -15.32
C VAL A 198 -2.95 1.99 -16.24
N SER A 199 -1.87 1.23 -16.08
CA SER A 199 -0.64 1.40 -16.87
C SER A 199 -0.55 0.44 -18.06
N CYS A 200 -1.31 -0.67 -18.04
CA CYS A 200 -1.09 -1.85 -18.89
C CYS A 200 0.39 -2.30 -18.90
N ALA A 201 1.15 -1.93 -17.86
CA ALA A 201 2.60 -2.07 -17.75
C ALA A 201 3.06 -3.51 -17.65
N SER A 202 2.30 -4.24 -16.85
CA SER A 202 2.60 -5.57 -16.36
C SER A 202 2.10 -6.65 -17.33
N VAL A 203 1.33 -6.25 -18.34
CA VAL A 203 0.59 -7.12 -19.27
C VAL A 203 1.15 -7.01 -20.70
N GLY A 204 2.46 -7.20 -20.80
CA GLY A 204 3.14 -7.27 -22.09
C GLY A 204 3.05 -8.67 -22.70
N ALA A 205 2.20 -8.87 -23.72
CA ALA A 205 2.25 -10.08 -24.54
C ALA A 205 3.67 -10.28 -25.11
N SER A 206 4.29 -11.43 -24.82
CA SER A 206 5.59 -11.77 -25.41
C SER A 206 5.43 -11.87 -26.93
N LEU A 207 6.23 -11.12 -27.70
CA LEU A 207 6.34 -11.36 -29.14
C LEU A 207 7.31 -12.52 -29.38
N PRO A 208 7.07 -13.36 -30.42
CA PRO A 208 8.14 -14.19 -30.96
C PRO A 208 9.31 -13.29 -31.37
N SER A 209 10.54 -13.71 -31.06
CA SER A 209 11.73 -12.95 -31.40
C SER A 209 11.78 -12.64 -32.90
N LEU A 210 12.05 -11.38 -33.27
CA LEU A 210 12.25 -10.94 -34.66
C LEU A 210 13.49 -11.55 -35.35
N LYS A 211 14.13 -12.57 -34.78
CA LYS A 211 15.30 -13.25 -35.35
C LYS A 211 14.95 -14.27 -36.45
N GLU A 212 13.83 -14.12 -37.14
CA GLU A 212 13.72 -14.71 -38.48
C GLU A 212 14.43 -13.77 -39.46
N LYS A 213 15.54 -14.24 -40.04
CA LYS A 213 16.18 -13.63 -41.22
C LYS A 213 15.14 -13.46 -42.32
N LYS A 214 14.48 -12.30 -42.40
CA LYS A 214 13.60 -11.97 -43.52
C LYS A 214 14.42 -11.30 -44.60
N SER A 215 14.35 -11.86 -45.80
CA SER A 215 14.86 -11.26 -47.03
C SER A 215 14.23 -9.88 -47.23
N LEU A 216 15.02 -8.94 -47.76
CA LEU A 216 14.67 -7.52 -47.94
C LEU A 216 13.36 -7.27 -48.72
N ASP A 217 12.83 -8.25 -49.45
CA ASP A 217 11.67 -8.06 -50.35
C ASP A 217 10.28 -8.12 -49.69
N SER A 218 10.17 -8.15 -48.36
CA SER A 218 8.86 -8.29 -47.67
C SER A 218 8.47 -7.14 -46.73
N MET A 219 8.92 -5.91 -47.01
CA MET A 219 8.59 -4.72 -46.19
C MET A 219 7.10 -4.33 -46.14
N ASN A 220 6.20 -5.01 -46.86
CA ASN A 220 4.76 -4.70 -46.85
C ASN A 220 3.86 -5.65 -46.05
N LYS A 221 4.41 -6.62 -45.29
CA LYS A 221 3.58 -7.39 -44.35
C LYS A 221 3.40 -6.59 -43.06
N LYS A 222 2.18 -6.05 -42.85
CA LYS A 222 1.70 -5.49 -41.56
C LYS A 222 2.25 -6.32 -40.41
N ILE A 223 3.10 -5.72 -39.59
CA ILE A 223 3.54 -6.28 -38.31
C ILE A 223 2.27 -6.65 -37.55
N LYS A 224 2.04 -7.95 -37.31
CA LYS A 224 0.94 -8.39 -36.44
C LYS A 224 1.28 -7.89 -35.04
N VAL A 225 0.69 -6.77 -34.66
CA VAL A 225 0.64 -6.30 -33.28
C VAL A 225 0.04 -7.46 -32.47
N PRO A 226 0.65 -7.86 -31.34
CA PRO A 226 0.06 -8.90 -30.51
C PRO A 226 -1.34 -8.46 -30.09
N PRO A 227 -2.27 -9.40 -29.87
CA PRO A 227 -3.57 -9.04 -29.37
C PRO A 227 -3.41 -8.24 -28.08
N PRO A 228 -4.22 -7.18 -27.90
CA PRO A 228 -4.21 -6.41 -26.67
C PRO A 228 -4.41 -7.36 -25.46
N ALA A 229 -3.72 -7.10 -24.34
CA ALA A 229 -4.08 -7.80 -23.11
C ALA A 229 -5.57 -7.58 -22.81
N PRO A 230 -6.27 -8.59 -22.23
CA PRO A 230 -7.68 -8.49 -21.92
C PRO A 230 -8.04 -7.17 -21.20
N GLY A 231 -8.91 -6.37 -21.82
CA GLY A 231 -9.40 -5.11 -21.25
C GLY A 231 -8.47 -3.89 -21.37
N CYS A 232 -7.29 -4.01 -21.98
CA CYS A 232 -6.44 -2.87 -22.33
C CYS A 232 -6.76 -2.42 -23.76
N ASP A 233 -7.23 -1.18 -23.95
CA ASP A 233 -7.30 -0.57 -25.28
C ASP A 233 -5.96 0.08 -25.62
N TYR A 234 -5.25 -0.49 -26.60
CA TYR A 234 -3.94 -0.01 -27.08
C TYR A 234 -4.07 1.02 -28.21
N SER A 235 -5.26 1.58 -28.42
CA SER A 235 -5.50 2.64 -29.39
C SER A 235 -5.03 4.00 -28.87
N PHE A 236 -4.63 4.88 -29.79
CA PHE A 236 -4.31 6.28 -29.48
C PHE A 236 -5.46 7.05 -28.80
N LYS A 237 -6.71 6.56 -28.93
CA LYS A 237 -7.89 7.20 -28.35
C LYS A 237 -8.09 6.84 -26.88
N ALA A 238 -7.60 5.69 -26.43
CA ALA A 238 -7.69 5.26 -25.04
C ALA A 238 -6.60 5.83 -24.13
N ALA A 239 -5.53 6.38 -24.72
CA ALA A 239 -4.49 7.09 -23.99
C ALA A 239 -5.05 8.38 -23.36
N GLN A 240 -5.29 8.36 -22.06
CA GLN A 240 -5.61 9.55 -21.27
C GLN A 240 -4.37 9.98 -20.49
N ASN A 241 -3.86 11.17 -20.80
CA ASN A 241 -2.93 11.86 -19.92
C ASN A 241 -3.68 12.29 -18.65
N LYS A 242 -3.60 11.49 -17.58
CA LYS A 242 -4.02 11.96 -16.26
C LYS A 242 -2.79 12.48 -15.54
N LYS A 243 -2.98 13.57 -14.80
CA LYS A 243 -1.98 14.03 -13.83
C LYS A 243 -2.50 13.69 -12.44
N PHE A 244 -1.63 13.18 -11.57
CA PHE A 244 -1.98 12.73 -10.22
C PHE A 244 -2.41 13.93 -9.38
N LYS A 245 -1.81 15.09 -9.65
CA LYS A 245 -2.20 16.37 -9.07
C LYS A 245 -3.61 16.84 -9.44
N ASP A 246 -4.15 16.33 -10.55
CA ASP A 246 -5.48 16.70 -11.04
C ASP A 246 -6.57 15.72 -10.56
N LEU A 247 -6.21 14.68 -9.80
CA LEU A 247 -7.22 13.82 -9.16
C LEU A 247 -8.01 14.65 -8.14
N PRO A 248 -9.35 14.60 -8.19
CA PRO A 248 -10.16 15.39 -7.27
C PRO A 248 -10.02 14.86 -5.84
N THR A 249 -10.27 15.71 -4.86
CA THR A 249 -10.66 15.28 -3.51
C THR A 249 -12.16 15.47 -3.41
N ILE A 250 -12.91 14.38 -3.32
CA ILE A 250 -14.38 14.37 -3.31
C ILE A 250 -14.85 13.97 -1.92
N PRO A 251 -14.97 14.90 -0.97
CA PRO A 251 -15.58 14.61 0.32
C PRO A 251 -17.08 14.39 0.17
N SER A 252 -17.61 13.42 0.91
CA SER A 252 -19.04 13.16 0.95
C SER A 252 -19.50 12.57 2.28
N GLN A 253 -20.74 12.87 2.66
CA GLN A 253 -21.39 12.14 3.73
C GLN A 253 -21.90 10.81 3.17
N LEU A 254 -21.64 9.70 3.86
CA LEU A 254 -22.18 8.40 3.48
C LEU A 254 -23.63 8.31 3.96
N ILE A 255 -24.58 8.44 3.05
CA ILE A 255 -26.00 8.52 3.39
C ILE A 255 -26.69 7.19 3.13
N THR A 256 -27.50 6.72 4.07
CA THR A 256 -28.23 5.46 3.94
C THR A 256 -29.58 5.66 3.23
N THR A 257 -29.98 4.69 2.41
CA THR A 257 -31.32 4.71 1.78
C THR A 257 -32.42 4.58 2.83
N GLN A 258 -32.17 3.77 3.86
CA GLN A 258 -33.09 3.51 4.95
C GLN A 258 -32.85 4.55 6.07
N GLY A 259 -33.82 5.44 6.28
CA GLY A 259 -33.79 6.46 7.32
C GLY A 259 -33.06 7.77 6.97
N GLY A 260 -32.28 7.82 5.89
CA GLY A 260 -31.58 9.04 5.47
C GLY A 260 -30.50 9.51 6.46
N TYR A 261 -29.92 8.59 7.21
CA TYR A 261 -28.88 8.87 8.19
C TYR A 261 -27.50 8.95 7.54
N CYS A 262 -26.58 9.65 8.20
CA CYS A 262 -25.18 9.72 7.83
C CYS A 262 -24.38 8.72 8.66
N LEU A 263 -23.59 7.88 7.98
CA LEU A 263 -22.64 6.99 8.64
C LEU A 263 -21.39 7.76 9.06
N ALA A 264 -20.96 7.58 10.30
CA ALA A 264 -19.77 8.23 10.81
C ALA A 264 -19.11 7.45 11.96
N PRO A 265 -17.85 7.76 12.30
CA PRO A 265 -17.20 7.24 13.48
C PRO A 265 -17.83 7.79 14.76
N THR A 266 -18.08 6.92 15.74
CA THR A 266 -18.51 7.27 17.11
C THR A 266 -17.66 6.54 18.15
N GLN A 267 -17.63 7.02 19.39
CA GLN A 267 -17.00 6.29 20.50
C GLN A 267 -17.83 5.07 20.90
N SER A 268 -17.20 4.11 21.60
CA SER A 268 -17.92 3.07 22.33
C SER A 268 -19.02 3.70 23.21
N ARG A 269 -20.26 3.20 23.11
CA ARG A 269 -21.36 3.56 24.03
C ARG A 269 -21.95 2.35 24.74
N ASP A 270 -21.30 1.21 24.60
CA ASP A 270 -21.75 -0.08 25.13
C ASP A 270 -20.57 -0.75 25.85
N SER A 271 -20.82 -1.39 26.99
CA SER A 271 -19.77 -2.08 27.75
C SER A 271 -19.16 -3.28 27.02
N SER A 272 -19.86 -3.83 26.03
CA SER A 272 -19.34 -4.89 25.15
C SER A 272 -18.37 -4.37 24.09
N MET A 273 -18.33 -3.06 23.86
CA MET A 273 -17.44 -2.42 22.90
C MET A 273 -16.17 -1.93 23.60
N LYS A 274 -15.02 -2.28 23.04
CA LYS A 274 -13.71 -1.78 23.49
C LYS A 274 -13.69 -0.26 23.46
N THR A 275 -13.42 0.34 24.62
CA THR A 275 -13.44 1.80 24.88
C THR A 275 -12.29 2.53 24.23
N SER A 276 -11.22 1.79 23.89
CA SER A 276 -10.25 2.29 22.95
C SER A 276 -11.04 2.60 21.66
N ARG A 277 -11.58 1.66 20.93
CA ARG A 277 -12.01 1.85 19.53
C ARG A 277 -13.15 2.85 19.27
N SER A 278 -13.23 3.25 18.00
CA SER A 278 -14.38 3.96 17.45
C SER A 278 -15.13 3.03 16.51
N TYR A 279 -16.43 3.26 16.31
CA TYR A 279 -17.32 2.34 15.61
C TYR A 279 -18.20 3.05 14.58
N LEU A 280 -18.68 2.32 13.58
CA LEU A 280 -19.61 2.80 12.57
C LEU A 280 -21.01 3.00 13.15
N TYR A 281 -21.54 4.20 12.96
CA TYR A 281 -22.80 4.60 13.57
C TYR A 281 -23.66 5.45 12.65
N ALA A 282 -24.98 5.23 12.69
CA ALA A 282 -25.99 6.08 12.07
C ALA A 282 -26.26 7.30 12.93
N GLN A 283 -25.99 8.49 12.40
CA GLN A 283 -26.35 9.74 13.06
C GLN A 283 -27.06 10.70 12.12
N THR A 284 -27.69 11.72 12.70
CA THR A 284 -28.30 12.80 11.94
C THR A 284 -27.24 13.51 11.09
N CYS A 285 -27.55 13.71 9.81
CA CYS A 285 -26.72 14.45 8.89
C CYS A 285 -26.68 15.93 9.27
N SER A 286 -25.50 16.46 9.56
CA SER A 286 -25.31 17.88 9.92
C SER A 286 -24.39 18.63 8.93
N ASN A 287 -23.97 17.98 7.84
CA ASN A 287 -23.09 18.49 6.78
C ASN A 287 -21.77 19.11 7.29
N VAL A 288 -21.35 18.74 8.51
CA VAL A 288 -20.06 19.14 9.08
C VAL A 288 -18.92 18.34 8.46
N GLU A 289 -17.73 18.92 8.44
CA GLU A 289 -16.57 18.32 7.77
C GLU A 289 -16.13 16.99 8.41
N SER A 290 -16.31 16.84 9.73
CA SER A 290 -16.00 15.60 10.46
C SER A 290 -16.94 14.43 10.13
N GLN A 291 -18.08 14.69 9.46
CA GLN A 291 -19.00 13.67 8.96
C GLN A 291 -18.75 13.32 7.49
N LYS A 292 -17.79 13.96 6.82
CA LYS A 292 -17.47 13.66 5.43
C LYS A 292 -16.29 12.70 5.37
N ALA A 293 -16.50 11.62 4.63
CA ALA A 293 -15.44 10.71 4.24
C ALA A 293 -14.95 11.05 2.84
N ILE A 294 -13.75 10.60 2.51
CA ILE A 294 -13.33 10.38 1.13
C ILE A 294 -13.29 8.88 0.85
N TYR A 295 -13.61 8.49 -0.38
CA TYR A 295 -13.26 7.18 -0.90
C TYR A 295 -12.02 7.37 -1.75
N ASP A 296 -10.87 6.87 -1.30
CA ASP A 296 -9.57 7.11 -1.94
C ASP A 296 -9.18 5.99 -2.93
N THR A 297 -8.11 6.21 -3.69
CA THR A 297 -7.61 5.24 -4.67
C THR A 297 -7.14 3.92 -4.06
N LEU A 298 -6.93 3.85 -2.74
CA LEU A 298 -6.64 2.61 -2.01
C LEU A 298 -7.91 1.79 -1.72
N GLY A 299 -9.09 2.34 -2.01
CA GLY A 299 -10.37 1.76 -1.62
C GLY A 299 -10.71 1.99 -0.16
N ARG A 300 -10.10 2.97 0.50
CA ARG A 300 -10.39 3.27 1.91
C ARG A 300 -11.52 4.27 2.00
N VAL A 301 -12.37 4.07 2.99
CA VAL A 301 -13.32 5.10 3.45
C VAL A 301 -12.65 5.86 4.60
N ALA A 302 -12.09 7.02 4.28
CA ALA A 302 -11.27 7.81 5.21
C ALA A 302 -11.99 9.08 5.67
N PHE A 303 -12.13 9.25 6.98
CA PHE A 303 -12.57 10.48 7.63
C PHE A 303 -11.35 11.31 8.01
N SER A 304 -10.81 12.02 7.02
CA SER A 304 -9.53 12.72 7.13
C SER A 304 -9.56 13.88 8.13
N LYS A 305 -10.73 14.47 8.40
CA LYS A 305 -10.93 15.53 9.41
C LYS A 305 -11.86 15.06 10.52
N SER A 306 -11.64 13.84 10.98
CA SER A 306 -12.39 13.23 12.07
C SER A 306 -12.46 14.13 13.31
N GLN A 307 -13.58 14.07 14.03
CA GLN A 307 -13.74 14.73 15.33
C GLN A 307 -12.72 14.23 16.37
N PHE A 308 -12.13 13.06 16.13
CA PHE A 308 -11.18 12.39 17.03
C PHE A 308 -9.75 12.91 16.93
N GLY A 309 -9.49 13.97 16.17
CA GLY A 309 -8.19 14.64 16.11
C GLY A 309 -7.10 13.86 15.37
N ILE A 310 -7.45 12.82 14.61
CA ILE A 310 -6.57 12.12 13.66
C ILE A 310 -7.40 11.58 12.49
N PRO A 311 -6.82 11.33 11.30
CA PRO A 311 -7.49 10.56 10.25
C PRO A 311 -7.92 9.17 10.74
N LEU A 312 -9.19 8.84 10.55
CA LEU A 312 -9.73 7.51 10.84
C LEU A 312 -10.25 6.85 9.57
N CYS A 313 -9.94 5.58 9.41
CA CYS A 313 -10.38 4.77 8.28
C CYS A 313 -11.31 3.66 8.78
N MET A 314 -12.40 3.46 8.04
CA MET A 314 -13.33 2.37 8.32
C MET A 314 -12.58 1.04 8.18
N THR A 315 -12.67 0.19 9.19
CA THR A 315 -11.85 -1.02 9.34
C THR A 315 -12.76 -2.23 9.59
N ALA A 316 -12.56 -3.28 8.81
CA ALA A 316 -13.29 -4.54 8.98
C ALA A 316 -12.69 -5.34 10.15
N PRO A 317 -13.51 -5.83 11.09
CA PRO A 317 -13.04 -6.61 12.23
C PRO A 317 -12.40 -7.92 11.79
N GLU A 318 -11.15 -8.11 12.25
CA GLU A 318 -10.26 -9.21 11.88
C GLU A 318 -10.89 -10.60 12.07
N ASN A 319 -11.48 -10.85 13.24
CA ASN A 319 -12.02 -12.17 13.58
C ASN A 319 -13.17 -12.58 12.65
N VAL A 320 -13.97 -11.62 12.17
CA VAL A 320 -15.06 -11.91 11.23
C VAL A 320 -14.51 -12.19 9.83
N ILE A 321 -13.49 -11.44 9.40
CA ILE A 321 -12.82 -11.66 8.11
C ILE A 321 -12.19 -13.05 8.06
N LYS A 322 -11.54 -13.47 9.14
CA LYS A 322 -10.95 -14.81 9.31
C LYS A 322 -11.99 -15.92 9.48
N GLY A 323 -13.21 -15.57 9.87
CA GLY A 323 -14.30 -16.51 10.15
C GLY A 323 -14.24 -17.14 11.54
N ASP A 324 -13.39 -16.62 12.44
CA ASP A 324 -13.33 -17.00 13.86
C ASP A 324 -14.63 -16.57 14.57
N ASP A 325 -15.13 -15.37 14.24
CA ASP A 325 -16.38 -14.83 14.74
C ASP A 325 -17.44 -14.72 13.65
N LYS A 326 -18.72 -14.90 14.01
CA LYS A 326 -19.85 -14.83 13.07
C LYS A 326 -20.17 -13.40 12.64
N TRP A 327 -19.97 -12.45 13.55
CA TRP A 327 -20.25 -11.04 13.35
C TRP A 327 -19.46 -10.23 14.39
N ASP A 328 -19.21 -8.96 14.07
CA ASP A 328 -18.63 -7.97 15.00
C ASP A 328 -18.95 -6.56 14.48
N TYR A 329 -18.71 -5.53 15.28
CA TYR A 329 -18.91 -4.14 14.92
C TYR A 329 -17.89 -3.68 13.87
N VAL A 330 -18.34 -2.87 12.92
CA VAL A 330 -17.43 -2.18 12.00
C VAL A 330 -16.71 -1.07 12.76
N GLU A 331 -15.40 -1.08 12.68
CA GLU A 331 -14.54 -0.22 13.49
C GLU A 331 -14.01 0.97 12.71
N PHE A 332 -13.48 1.93 13.44
CA PHE A 332 -12.65 3.00 12.92
C PHE A 332 -11.30 2.98 13.63
N TRP A 333 -10.25 2.87 12.82
CA TRP A 333 -8.87 2.79 13.26
C TRP A 333 -8.06 3.92 12.60
N PRO A 334 -6.95 4.40 13.17
CA PRO A 334 -6.04 5.32 12.49
C PRO A 334 -5.78 4.85 11.05
N CYS A 335 -5.94 5.76 10.10
CA CYS A 335 -5.71 5.42 8.70
C CYS A 335 -4.28 4.92 8.51
N ASP A 336 -4.18 3.75 7.89
CA ASP A 336 -2.92 3.10 7.55
C ASP A 336 -3.00 2.73 6.08
N ILE A 337 -2.04 3.19 5.27
CA ILE A 337 -2.02 2.85 3.85
C ILE A 337 -1.79 1.34 3.66
N TYR A 338 -1.02 0.70 4.54
CA TYR A 338 -0.69 -0.72 4.47
C TYR A 338 -1.76 -1.65 5.02
N ASN A 339 -2.75 -1.16 5.77
CA ASN A 339 -3.76 -2.02 6.42
C ASN A 339 -4.82 -2.54 5.42
N PRO A 340 -4.87 -3.85 5.10
CA PRO A 340 -5.81 -4.41 4.16
C PRO A 340 -7.25 -4.48 4.72
N TYR A 341 -7.45 -4.47 6.05
CA TYR A 341 -8.78 -4.42 6.66
C TYR A 341 -9.46 -3.06 6.48
N GLN A 342 -8.73 -2.04 6.04
CA GLN A 342 -9.29 -0.70 5.77
C GLN A 342 -9.79 -0.53 4.34
N LYS A 343 -9.74 -1.59 3.53
CA LYS A 343 -10.01 -1.52 2.10
C LYS A 343 -11.36 -2.15 1.77
N TRP A 344 -12.15 -1.41 1.01
CA TRP A 344 -13.54 -1.69 0.73
C TRP A 344 -13.81 -1.56 -0.76
N ASP A 345 -14.67 -2.43 -1.25
CA ASP A 345 -15.27 -2.34 -2.58
C ASP A 345 -16.74 -1.92 -2.45
N VAL A 346 -17.23 -1.20 -3.44
CA VAL A 346 -18.66 -0.85 -3.52
C VAL A 346 -19.33 -1.79 -4.52
N ARG A 347 -20.33 -2.55 -4.05
CA ARG A 347 -21.09 -3.48 -4.88
C ARG A 347 -22.57 -3.41 -4.51
N ASP A 348 -23.44 -3.25 -5.50
CA ASP A 348 -24.89 -3.15 -5.32
C ASP A 348 -25.28 -2.05 -4.29
N GLY A 349 -24.58 -0.93 -4.30
CA GLY A 349 -24.77 0.17 -3.34
C GLY A 349 -24.32 -0.15 -1.90
N LYS A 350 -23.60 -1.25 -1.68
CA LYS A 350 -23.09 -1.68 -0.37
C LYS A 350 -21.57 -1.57 -0.32
N LEU A 351 -21.04 -1.21 0.84
CA LEU A 351 -19.62 -1.34 1.14
C LEU A 351 -19.33 -2.77 1.61
N LYS A 352 -18.39 -3.43 0.94
CA LYS A 352 -17.95 -4.79 1.25
C LYS A 352 -16.44 -4.81 1.47
N PRO A 353 -15.92 -5.52 2.47
CA PRO A 353 -14.49 -5.56 2.69
C PRO A 353 -13.82 -6.31 1.53
N ARG A 354 -12.70 -5.78 1.04
CA ARG A 354 -11.97 -6.39 -0.09
C ARG A 354 -11.47 -7.80 0.26
N LEU A 355 -11.10 -8.02 1.52
CA LEU A 355 -10.65 -9.31 2.04
C LEU A 355 -11.74 -10.39 2.08
N ASN A 356 -13.03 -10.05 2.10
CA ASN A 356 -14.10 -11.04 2.12
C ASN A 356 -15.41 -10.48 1.53
N LYS A 357 -15.62 -10.72 0.24
CA LYS A 357 -16.78 -10.22 -0.54
C LYS A 357 -18.14 -10.80 -0.13
N ASP A 358 -18.15 -11.89 0.65
CA ASP A 358 -19.38 -12.54 1.10
C ASP A 358 -19.97 -11.87 2.36
N LEU A 359 -19.18 -11.01 3.00
CA LEU A 359 -19.62 -10.21 4.12
C LEU A 359 -20.33 -8.94 3.67
N SER A 360 -21.23 -8.46 4.52
CA SER A 360 -21.94 -7.20 4.32
C SER A 360 -22.15 -6.48 5.64
N ILE A 361 -22.16 -5.14 5.57
CA ILE A 361 -22.51 -4.30 6.71
C ILE A 361 -24.03 -4.33 6.91
N GLN A 362 -24.45 -4.54 8.14
CA GLN A 362 -25.85 -4.64 8.57
C GLN A 362 -26.10 -3.77 9.79
N TRP A 363 -27.37 -3.44 10.02
CA TRP A 363 -27.77 -2.71 11.22
C TRP A 363 -27.82 -3.60 12.46
N TYR A 364 -27.22 -3.12 13.55
CA TYR A 364 -27.47 -3.57 14.92
C TYR A 364 -27.78 -2.35 15.79
N GLY A 365 -29.07 -2.10 15.98
CA GLY A 365 -29.53 -0.79 16.49
C GLY A 365 -29.09 0.32 15.54
N ASN A 366 -28.37 1.32 16.07
CA ASN A 366 -27.78 2.40 15.28
C ASN A 366 -26.34 2.11 14.83
N TYR A 367 -25.77 0.95 15.17
CA TYR A 367 -24.42 0.59 14.78
C TYR A 367 -24.39 -0.24 13.51
N GLY A 368 -23.30 -0.11 12.76
CA GLY A 368 -22.98 -1.03 11.69
C GLY A 368 -22.20 -2.22 12.22
N ILE A 369 -22.72 -3.42 12.02
CA ILE A 369 -21.98 -4.68 12.21
C ILE A 369 -21.65 -5.29 10.86
N ILE A 370 -20.65 -6.16 10.80
CA ILE A 370 -20.35 -6.97 9.62
C ILE A 370 -20.63 -8.44 9.90
N SER A 371 -21.27 -9.14 8.97
CA SER A 371 -21.49 -10.58 9.05
C SER A 371 -21.80 -11.18 7.67
N LYS A 372 -21.85 -12.51 7.58
CA LYS A 372 -22.44 -13.19 6.41
C LYS A 372 -23.93 -12.83 6.36
N SER A 373 -24.38 -12.27 5.23
CA SER A 373 -25.70 -11.62 5.10
C SER A 373 -26.86 -12.47 5.64
N SER A 374 -27.31 -12.19 6.86
CA SER A 374 -28.48 -12.82 7.51
C SER A 374 -29.52 -11.81 8.00
N GLY A 375 -29.24 -10.50 7.92
CA GLY A 375 -30.09 -9.41 8.38
C GLY A 375 -30.21 -8.24 7.38
N THR A 376 -30.73 -7.10 7.84
CA THR A 376 -30.96 -5.93 7.00
C THR A 376 -29.65 -5.21 6.68
N ASN A 377 -29.19 -5.39 5.46
CA ASN A 377 -27.97 -4.76 4.95
C ASN A 377 -28.09 -3.23 4.89
N ILE A 378 -27.02 -2.52 5.22
CA ILE A 378 -26.89 -1.08 5.00
C ILE A 378 -26.62 -0.83 3.52
N VAL A 379 -27.52 -0.09 2.86
CA VAL A 379 -27.39 0.32 1.46
C VAL A 379 -27.22 1.84 1.41
N LEU A 380 -26.23 2.30 0.64
CA LEU A 380 -25.92 3.71 0.47
C LEU A 380 -26.79 4.34 -0.64
N ASP A 381 -27.29 5.54 -0.37
CA ASP A 381 -28.06 6.36 -1.31
C ASP A 381 -27.11 7.24 -2.12
N ALA A 382 -26.52 6.67 -3.18
CA ALA A 382 -25.58 7.38 -4.04
C ALA A 382 -26.15 8.66 -4.68
N ASN A 383 -27.47 8.81 -4.78
CA ASN A 383 -28.11 10.00 -5.33
C ASN A 383 -28.11 11.19 -4.37
N LYS A 384 -28.00 10.93 -3.06
CA LYS A 384 -27.88 11.97 -2.03
C LYS A 384 -26.42 12.27 -1.66
N MET A 385 -25.50 11.46 -2.16
CA MET A 385 -24.07 11.64 -1.98
C MET A 385 -23.49 12.58 -3.04
N SER A 386 -22.25 13.02 -2.81
CA SER A 386 -21.49 13.82 -3.76
C SER A 386 -21.37 13.05 -5.08
N LYS A 387 -21.64 13.74 -6.19
CA LYS A 387 -21.65 13.10 -7.51
C LYS A 387 -20.31 12.41 -7.78
N TYR A 388 -20.38 11.18 -8.30
CA TYR A 388 -19.22 10.35 -8.63
C TYR A 388 -18.33 9.92 -7.45
N PHE A 389 -18.77 10.08 -6.19
CA PHE A 389 -17.97 9.73 -5.01
C PHE A 389 -17.28 8.36 -5.10
N PHE A 390 -18.02 7.32 -5.49
CA PHE A 390 -17.47 5.97 -5.69
C PHE A 390 -16.96 5.70 -7.11
N LYS A 391 -17.31 6.56 -8.07
CA LYS A 391 -16.90 6.40 -9.48
C LYS A 391 -15.52 6.99 -9.77
N THR A 392 -15.19 8.06 -9.07
CA THR A 392 -13.93 8.78 -9.21
C THR A 392 -13.29 8.87 -7.82
N PRO A 393 -12.51 7.87 -7.40
CA PRO A 393 -11.86 7.92 -6.11
C PRO A 393 -10.97 9.13 -5.97
N SER A 394 -10.89 9.60 -4.74
CA SER A 394 -10.10 10.77 -4.37
C SER A 394 -8.62 10.42 -4.33
N LYS A 395 -7.77 11.43 -4.54
CA LYS A 395 -6.35 11.34 -4.18
C LYS A 395 -6.24 10.91 -2.71
N VAL A 396 -5.33 9.98 -2.42
CA VAL A 396 -4.97 9.66 -1.03
C VAL A 396 -4.53 10.95 -0.33
N ASN A 397 -5.14 11.26 0.81
CA ASN A 397 -4.81 12.46 1.58
C ASN A 397 -4.18 12.16 2.94
N THR A 398 -4.11 10.88 3.30
CA THR A 398 -3.48 10.40 4.53
C THR A 398 -2.48 9.30 4.17
N PHE A 399 -1.20 9.59 4.39
CA PHE A 399 -0.05 8.76 4.05
C PHE A 399 0.67 8.22 5.30
N TRP A 400 -0.13 7.88 6.31
CA TRP A 400 0.39 7.29 7.55
C TRP A 400 0.40 5.78 7.41
N TYR A 401 1.36 5.14 8.06
CA TYR A 401 1.33 3.70 8.29
C TYR A 401 1.97 3.32 9.61
N GLU A 402 1.52 2.21 10.19
CA GLU A 402 2.04 1.73 11.47
C GLU A 402 3.44 1.12 11.28
N ILE A 403 4.42 1.53 12.11
CA ILE A 403 5.81 1.06 11.99
C ILE A 403 6.21 0.05 13.05
N GLY A 404 5.52 -0.03 14.19
CA GLY A 404 5.89 -0.96 15.26
C GLY A 404 7.34 -0.77 15.75
N MET A 405 7.75 0.47 15.97
CA MET A 405 9.13 0.82 16.34
C MET A 405 9.54 0.14 17.64
N ARG A 406 10.53 -0.74 17.57
CA ARG A 406 11.11 -1.47 18.70
C ARG A 406 12.62 -1.41 18.68
N PHE A 407 13.23 -1.66 19.83
CA PHE A 407 14.66 -1.84 20.01
C PHE A 407 14.92 -3.02 20.92
N TYR A 408 16.16 -3.52 20.94
CA TYR A 408 16.54 -4.70 21.71
C TYR A 408 17.74 -4.43 22.62
N ASP A 409 17.81 -5.20 23.71
CA ASP A 409 19.00 -5.27 24.56
C ASP A 409 20.03 -6.28 24.01
N LYS A 410 21.12 -6.51 24.77
CA LYS A 410 22.16 -7.47 24.39
C LYS A 410 21.72 -8.94 24.50
N SER A 411 20.54 -9.21 25.04
CA SER A 411 19.95 -10.54 25.21
C SER A 411 18.78 -10.77 24.24
N ASP A 412 18.64 -9.90 23.23
CA ASP A 412 17.55 -9.91 22.24
C ASP A 412 16.13 -9.76 22.84
N ASN A 413 16.01 -9.18 24.04
CA ASN A 413 14.70 -8.82 24.59
C ASN A 413 14.14 -7.60 23.85
N ASN A 414 12.85 -7.66 23.49
CA ASN A 414 12.18 -6.58 22.76
C ASN A 414 11.63 -5.50 23.69
N TYR A 415 11.83 -4.25 23.29
CA TYR A 415 11.30 -3.09 23.99
C TYR A 415 10.72 -2.07 23.02
N TYR A 416 9.67 -1.38 23.47
CA TYR A 416 8.92 -0.41 22.71
C TYR A 416 8.96 0.95 23.42
N PRO A 417 9.08 2.05 22.67
CA PRO A 417 9.09 3.39 23.23
C PRO A 417 7.71 3.77 23.78
N MET A 418 7.70 4.56 24.85
CA MET A 418 6.49 5.13 25.42
C MET A 418 6.42 6.64 25.24
N TYR A 419 5.19 7.17 25.14
CA TYR A 419 4.97 8.61 25.03
C TYR A 419 5.50 9.39 26.26
N SER A 420 5.59 8.74 27.43
CA SER A 420 6.12 9.29 28.68
C SER A 420 7.64 9.43 28.72
N GLY A 421 8.36 9.09 27.64
CA GLY A 421 9.82 9.06 27.62
C GLY A 421 10.43 7.84 28.32
N SER A 422 9.64 6.77 28.50
CA SER A 422 10.06 5.47 29.03
C SER A 422 9.96 4.39 27.95
N TYR A 423 10.11 3.12 28.31
CA TYR A 423 9.92 1.96 27.44
C TYR A 423 9.01 0.91 28.08
N ASN A 424 8.50 -0.02 27.28
CA ASN A 424 7.69 -1.15 27.74
C ASN A 424 8.09 -2.43 26.96
N SER A 425 7.93 -3.61 27.56
CA SER A 425 8.11 -4.90 26.87
C SER A 425 6.96 -5.20 25.90
N ASN A 426 5.81 -4.57 26.13
CA ASN A 426 4.59 -4.74 25.37
C ASN A 426 4.36 -3.52 24.47
N TYR A 427 3.73 -3.75 23.32
CA TYR A 427 3.53 -2.72 22.30
C TYR A 427 2.24 -1.94 22.52
N LEU A 428 2.18 -1.23 23.64
CA LEU A 428 0.98 -0.51 24.13
C LEU A 428 0.74 0.83 23.42
N ASN A 429 1.83 1.54 23.06
CA ASN A 429 1.75 2.80 22.32
C ASN A 429 2.10 2.55 20.87
N ARG A 430 1.18 2.86 19.97
CA ARG A 430 1.37 2.54 18.56
C ARG A 430 2.14 3.64 17.85
N THR A 431 3.21 3.26 17.19
CA THR A 431 4.05 4.18 16.43
C THR A 431 3.68 4.15 14.95
N TYR A 432 3.56 5.33 14.34
CA TYR A 432 3.25 5.51 12.93
C TYR A 432 4.33 6.35 12.26
N TYR A 433 4.48 6.19 10.95
CA TYR A 433 5.26 7.08 10.11
C TYR A 433 4.35 7.86 9.18
N ASP A 434 4.41 9.19 9.25
CA ASP A 434 3.76 10.11 8.31
C ASP A 434 4.73 10.37 7.16
N MET A 435 4.56 9.61 6.06
CA MET A 435 5.47 9.68 4.92
C MET A 435 5.53 11.07 4.30
N LYS A 436 4.36 11.70 4.14
CA LYS A 436 4.24 13.01 3.46
C LYS A 436 5.09 14.08 4.14
N ASN A 437 5.17 14.02 5.46
CA ASN A 437 5.82 15.04 6.26
C ASN A 437 7.10 14.55 6.95
N SER A 438 7.48 13.30 6.69
CA SER A 438 8.61 12.62 7.32
C SER A 438 8.58 12.71 8.85
N ARG A 439 7.47 12.36 9.50
CA ARG A 439 7.35 12.40 10.98
C ARG A 439 7.16 11.02 11.57
N ILE A 440 7.79 10.76 12.71
CA ILE A 440 7.45 9.61 13.56
C ILE A 440 6.42 10.06 14.59
N LEU A 441 5.28 9.38 14.60
CA LEU A 441 4.13 9.65 15.45
C LEU A 441 3.98 8.54 16.49
N ILE A 442 3.42 8.86 17.65
CA ILE A 442 2.98 7.87 18.63
C ILE A 442 1.54 8.17 19.05
N LEU A 443 0.72 7.13 19.06
CA LEU A 443 -0.66 7.13 19.52
C LEU A 443 -0.74 6.33 20.83
N SER A 444 -1.11 7.01 21.91
CA SER A 444 -1.31 6.37 23.21
C SER A 444 -2.73 5.85 23.38
N LEU A 445 -2.86 4.57 23.73
CA LEU A 445 -4.15 3.95 24.05
C LEU A 445 -4.69 4.42 25.41
N TYR A 446 -3.82 4.66 26.39
CA TYR A 446 -4.18 5.17 27.73
C TYR A 446 -4.76 6.58 27.71
N GLY A 447 -4.49 7.33 26.64
CA GLY A 447 -5.09 8.63 26.42
C GLY A 447 -6.62 8.57 26.24
N ARG A 448 -7.20 7.45 25.79
CA ARG A 448 -8.66 7.30 25.67
C ARG A 448 -9.29 7.00 27.03
N SER A 449 -9.25 7.97 27.94
CA SER A 449 -10.20 8.01 29.07
C SER A 449 -11.55 8.48 28.53
N PHE A 450 -12.65 7.98 29.10
CA PHE A 450 -14.07 8.27 28.81
C PHE A 450 -14.46 9.77 28.70
N SER A 451 -13.51 10.68 28.87
CA SER A 451 -13.70 12.14 28.96
C SER A 451 -12.92 12.96 27.92
N SER A 452 -12.08 12.37 27.07
CA SER A 452 -11.37 13.13 26.02
C SER A 452 -11.92 12.82 24.63
N ASP A 453 -12.32 13.86 23.90
CA ASP A 453 -12.94 13.77 22.57
C ASP A 453 -12.00 13.28 21.44
N GLY A 454 -10.72 12.96 21.72
CA GLY A 454 -9.73 12.64 20.68
C GLY A 454 -8.59 11.72 21.09
N TRP A 455 -7.82 11.28 20.09
CA TRP A 455 -6.60 10.50 20.28
C TRP A 455 -5.47 11.37 20.82
N PHE A 456 -4.68 10.81 21.74
CA PHE A 456 -3.43 11.43 22.19
C PHE A 456 -2.32 11.15 21.19
N LEU A 457 -2.10 12.11 20.30
CA LEU A 457 -1.04 12.11 19.30
C LEU A 457 0.16 12.93 19.79
N SER A 458 1.34 12.31 19.71
CA SER A 458 2.62 12.97 19.90
C SER A 458 3.59 12.67 18.76
N CYS A 459 4.50 13.60 18.47
CA CYS A 459 5.54 13.47 17.46
C CYS A 459 6.91 13.32 18.13
N LEU A 460 7.74 12.43 17.59
CA LEU A 460 9.15 12.33 17.98
C LEU A 460 9.84 13.67 17.68
N THR A 461 10.44 14.30 18.69
CA THR A 461 10.96 15.66 18.57
C THR A 461 12.44 15.69 18.90
N SER A 462 13.26 16.02 17.90
CA SER A 462 14.68 16.33 18.08
C SER A 462 14.84 17.65 18.81
N ASN A 463 15.79 17.72 19.74
CA ASN A 463 16.16 18.97 20.38
C ASN A 463 17.43 19.59 19.78
N ILE A 464 18.16 18.88 18.93
CA ILE A 464 19.39 19.38 18.28
C ILE A 464 19.23 19.78 16.80
N ALA A 465 18.20 19.27 16.11
CA ALA A 465 18.01 19.56 14.69
C ALA A 465 17.84 21.07 14.43
N GLY A 466 18.62 21.62 13.51
CA GLY A 466 18.71 23.04 13.22
C GLY A 466 19.43 23.87 14.29
N LYS A 467 20.16 23.24 15.22
CA LYS A 467 20.86 23.92 16.33
C LYS A 467 22.35 23.56 16.41
N THR A 468 23.10 24.32 17.21
CA THR A 468 24.53 24.09 17.43
C THR A 468 24.82 22.96 18.42
N THR A 469 23.89 22.61 19.31
CA THR A 469 24.02 21.49 20.26
C THR A 469 24.38 20.18 19.55
N ASP A 470 25.32 19.42 20.11
CA ASP A 470 25.85 18.20 19.48
C ASP A 470 25.08 16.92 19.83
N TRP A 471 24.39 16.92 20.97
CA TRP A 471 23.60 15.81 21.49
C TRP A 471 22.50 16.33 22.42
N ASP A 472 21.32 15.72 22.41
CA ASP A 472 20.27 15.96 23.41
C ASP A 472 19.27 14.79 23.44
N TRP A 473 18.52 14.68 24.53
CA TRP A 473 17.42 13.73 24.67
C TRP A 473 16.30 14.04 23.67
N VAL A 474 15.64 12.98 23.20
CA VAL A 474 14.54 13.02 22.26
C VAL A 474 13.27 12.55 22.96
N TYR A 475 12.17 13.27 22.75
CA TYR A 475 10.89 12.96 23.39
C TYR A 475 9.74 12.99 22.39
N PHE A 476 8.70 12.23 22.69
CA PHE A 476 7.41 12.38 22.04
C PHE A 476 6.66 13.56 22.66
N LYS A 477 6.44 14.61 21.90
CA LYS A 477 5.72 15.82 22.33
C LYS A 477 4.42 15.96 21.54
N GLN A 478 3.38 16.49 22.18
CA GLN A 478 2.10 16.72 21.50
C GLN A 478 2.32 17.56 20.24
N CYS A 479 1.69 17.17 19.15
CA CYS A 479 1.81 17.84 17.86
C CYS A 479 0.48 17.80 17.10
N ASP A 480 0.33 18.70 16.13
CA ASP A 480 -0.85 18.74 15.27
C ASP A 480 -0.81 17.59 14.24
N PRO A 481 -1.87 16.77 14.12
CA PRO A 481 -1.99 15.75 13.07
C PRO A 481 -1.84 16.32 11.65
N PHE A 482 -2.33 17.53 11.37
CA PHE A 482 -2.54 18.08 10.02
C PHE A 482 -1.60 19.25 9.69
N MET A 483 -0.32 19.15 10.08
CA MET A 483 0.65 20.19 9.76
C MET A 483 1.03 20.21 8.28
N ASP A 484 0.83 21.35 7.62
CA ASP A 484 1.32 21.59 6.26
C ASP A 484 2.79 22.04 6.22
N ASN A 485 3.25 22.75 7.26
CA ASN A 485 4.62 23.24 7.38
C ASN A 485 5.32 22.58 8.57
N VAL A 486 5.91 21.41 8.34
CA VAL A 486 6.56 20.66 9.41
C VAL A 486 7.96 21.22 9.71
N PRO A 487 8.23 21.63 10.97
CA PRO A 487 9.54 22.14 11.35
C PRO A 487 10.60 21.03 11.34
N ASN A 488 11.85 21.41 11.08
CA ASN A 488 12.97 20.48 10.89
C ASN A 488 13.18 19.54 12.09
N ASN A 489 12.86 19.98 13.30
CA ASN A 489 13.01 19.20 14.52
C ASN A 489 11.98 18.07 14.69
N LEU A 490 10.95 18.01 13.84
CA LEU A 490 9.98 16.92 13.78
C LEU A 490 10.22 15.99 12.59
N LYS A 491 11.21 16.30 11.74
CA LYS A 491 11.53 15.50 10.55
C LYS A 491 12.49 14.38 10.88
N TRP A 492 12.09 13.17 10.56
CA TRP A 492 12.81 11.93 10.71
C TRP A 492 12.73 11.10 9.43
N PHE A 493 13.87 10.58 9.01
CA PHE A 493 14.03 9.80 7.79
C PHE A 493 14.45 8.38 8.16
N LEU A 494 13.82 7.40 7.52
CA LEU A 494 14.11 6.00 7.72
C LEU A 494 15.12 5.56 6.66
N GLU A 495 16.26 5.02 7.10
CA GLU A 495 17.30 4.51 6.23
C GLU A 495 17.50 3.02 6.53
N SER A 496 17.09 2.20 5.58
CA SER A 496 17.19 0.74 5.71
C SER A 496 18.63 0.31 5.56
N ARG A 497 19.12 -0.54 6.49
CA ARG A 497 20.45 -1.12 6.37
C ARG A 497 20.38 -2.34 5.46
N VAL A 498 20.60 -2.15 4.16
CA VAL A 498 20.73 -3.20 3.12
C VAL A 498 19.60 -4.24 3.14
N ASN A 499 18.66 -4.13 2.19
CA ASN A 499 17.65 -5.16 1.85
C ASN A 499 16.77 -5.72 2.97
N ASP A 500 16.93 -5.21 4.19
CA ASP A 500 16.06 -5.44 5.31
C ASP A 500 15.19 -4.19 5.53
N PRO A 501 13.94 -4.22 5.06
CA PRO A 501 13.03 -3.09 5.20
C PRO A 501 12.57 -2.87 6.64
N VAL A 502 12.82 -3.83 7.54
CA VAL A 502 12.18 -3.94 8.84
C VAL A 502 13.19 -3.92 9.98
N SER A 503 14.30 -4.64 9.91
CA SER A 503 15.27 -4.70 11.02
C SER A 503 16.51 -3.84 10.79
N ALA A 504 17.15 -3.48 11.91
CA ALA A 504 18.37 -2.67 11.95
C ALA A 504 18.28 -1.34 11.16
N ILE A 505 17.10 -0.72 11.18
CA ILE A 505 16.79 0.55 10.53
C ILE A 505 17.47 1.69 11.27
N TYR A 506 18.15 2.55 10.51
CA TYR A 506 18.64 3.83 11.00
C TYR A 506 17.53 4.87 10.91
N ILE A 507 17.33 5.61 11.99
CA ILE A 507 16.40 6.73 12.02
C ILE A 507 17.24 8.00 12.14
N LYS A 508 17.13 8.91 11.17
CA LYS A 508 17.95 10.12 11.10
C LYS A 508 17.09 11.37 11.16
N ASN A 509 17.51 12.38 11.91
CA ASN A 509 16.84 13.68 11.91
C ASN A 509 17.16 14.47 10.61
N SER A 510 16.59 15.67 10.46
CA SER A 510 16.83 16.55 9.30
C SER A 510 18.28 17.00 9.10
N ASP A 511 19.10 16.98 10.15
CA ASP A 511 20.55 17.26 10.08
C ASP A 511 21.37 15.99 9.82
N LYS A 512 20.73 14.87 9.46
CA LYS A 512 21.33 13.54 9.25
C LYS A 512 21.99 12.94 10.50
N SER A 513 21.65 13.44 11.69
CA SER A 513 22.11 12.85 12.95
C SER A 513 21.29 11.61 13.27
N ASN A 514 21.95 10.54 13.73
CA ASN A 514 21.25 9.30 14.09
C ASN A 514 20.46 9.47 15.39
N LEU A 515 19.30 8.83 15.43
CA LEU A 515 18.60 8.49 16.66
C LEU A 515 19.29 7.30 17.31
N TYR A 516 19.44 7.37 18.61
CA TYR A 516 20.01 6.34 19.45
C TYR A 516 19.04 6.01 20.58
N VAL A 517 19.20 4.82 21.14
CA VAL A 517 18.63 4.40 22.41
C VAL A 517 19.73 3.89 23.32
N THR A 518 19.61 4.21 24.60
CA THR A 518 20.53 3.73 25.63
C THR A 518 20.28 2.26 25.97
N THR A 519 21.34 1.47 26.09
CA THR A 519 21.28 0.02 26.39
C THR A 519 21.92 -0.36 27.73
N TYR A 520 22.30 0.64 28.54
CA TYR A 520 22.88 0.42 29.86
C TYR A 520 22.42 1.49 30.87
N ASN A 521 23.05 2.67 30.89
CA ASN A 521 22.63 3.78 31.74
C ASN A 521 21.40 4.49 31.14
N HIS A 522 20.40 4.79 31.97
CA HIS A 522 19.10 5.32 31.52
C HIS A 522 18.44 4.46 30.44
N PHE A 523 18.56 3.14 30.54
CA PHE A 523 18.10 2.17 29.53
C PHE A 523 16.75 2.55 28.88
N GLY A 524 16.67 2.42 27.56
CA GLY A 524 15.46 2.68 26.78
C GLY A 524 15.15 4.16 26.52
N SER A 525 16.05 5.07 26.92
CA SER A 525 15.90 6.50 26.66
C SER A 525 16.41 6.86 25.26
N LEU A 526 15.58 7.58 24.51
CA LEU A 526 15.89 8.02 23.14
C LEU A 526 16.66 9.34 23.15
N PHE A 527 17.64 9.46 22.27
CA PHE A 527 18.40 10.68 22.08
C PHE A 527 18.97 10.76 20.67
N ASP A 528 19.30 11.94 20.17
CA ASP A 528 20.00 12.10 18.90
C ASP A 528 21.35 12.81 19.08
N ALA A 529 22.30 12.51 18.18
CA ALA A 529 23.66 13.01 18.29
C ALA A 529 24.32 13.18 16.92
N LYS A 530 25.08 14.27 16.76
CA LYS A 530 25.85 14.56 15.54
C LYS A 530 27.07 13.66 15.40
N SER A 531 27.68 13.26 16.53
CA SER A 531 28.82 12.36 16.58
C SER A 531 28.39 10.91 16.81
N SER A 532 29.20 9.96 16.36
CA SER A 532 29.00 8.55 16.66
C SER A 532 29.10 8.29 18.17
N GLN A 533 28.26 7.39 18.66
CA GLN A 533 28.14 7.07 20.09
C GLN A 533 28.73 5.70 20.40
N SER A 534 29.13 5.49 21.65
CA SER A 534 29.76 4.23 22.05
C SER A 534 28.78 3.04 21.96
N PRO A 535 29.07 2.02 21.13
CA PRO A 535 28.21 0.84 20.99
C PRO A 535 28.17 -0.02 22.26
N SER A 536 29.05 0.23 23.24
CA SER A 536 29.06 -0.48 24.52
C SER A 536 27.81 -0.20 25.37
N SER A 537 27.18 0.97 25.17
CA SER A 537 26.11 1.52 26.02
C SER A 537 24.92 2.09 25.25
N THR A 538 24.95 2.06 23.93
CA THR A 538 23.86 2.57 23.07
C THR A 538 23.70 1.69 21.84
N THR A 539 22.53 1.76 21.22
CA THR A 539 22.30 1.23 19.87
C THR A 539 21.59 2.29 19.03
N MET A 540 21.82 2.27 17.72
CA MET A 540 21.09 3.08 16.74
C MET A 540 20.21 2.21 15.83
N TYR A 541 20.11 0.91 16.14
CA TYR A 541 19.37 -0.06 15.37
C TYR A 541 17.97 -0.18 15.94
N PHE A 542 17.00 0.13 15.08
CA PHE A 542 15.59 -0.06 15.38
C PHE A 542 15.00 -1.13 14.46
N ASP A 543 14.07 -1.89 14.99
CA ASP A 543 13.23 -2.76 14.20
C ASP A 543 11.86 -2.11 14.05
N LEU A 544 11.34 -2.09 12.82
CA LEU A 544 10.06 -1.53 12.42
C LEU A 544 9.14 -2.65 11.95
N SER A 545 8.74 -3.52 12.88
CA SER A 545 8.11 -4.83 12.59
C SER A 545 6.75 -4.79 11.88
N LYS A 546 6.23 -3.60 11.59
CA LYS A 546 4.97 -3.39 10.86
C LYS A 546 5.14 -2.55 9.59
N ARG A 547 6.35 -2.07 9.31
CA ARG A 547 6.67 -1.30 8.11
C ARG A 547 6.39 -2.13 6.86
N TYR A 548 5.80 -1.51 5.82
CA TYR A 548 5.31 -2.14 4.59
C TYR A 548 4.17 -3.13 4.75
N GLY A 549 3.56 -3.23 5.93
CA GLY A 549 2.73 -4.40 6.22
C GLY A 549 3.54 -5.68 6.04
N VAL A 550 4.83 -5.69 6.41
CA VAL A 550 5.68 -6.87 6.48
C VAL A 550 5.91 -7.19 7.95
N CYS A 551 5.66 -8.45 8.32
CA CYS A 551 5.71 -8.96 9.68
C CYS A 551 6.90 -9.92 9.82
N THR A 552 7.45 -9.98 11.03
CA THR A 552 8.55 -10.89 11.39
C THR A 552 7.99 -12.13 12.05
N ASN A 553 8.35 -13.34 11.57
CA ASN A 553 8.05 -14.54 12.35
C ASN A 553 9.13 -14.71 13.42
N SER A 554 8.75 -14.76 14.70
CA SER A 554 9.67 -15.04 15.80
C SER A 554 10.32 -16.43 15.72
N SER A 555 9.78 -17.33 14.90
CA SER A 555 10.14 -18.75 14.83
C SER A 555 11.03 -19.11 13.63
N SER A 556 11.12 -18.23 12.63
CA SER A 556 11.87 -18.47 11.39
C SER A 556 12.45 -17.14 10.92
N SER A 557 13.74 -17.13 10.57
CA SER A 557 14.51 -15.98 10.09
C SER A 557 14.06 -15.43 8.71
N GLY A 558 12.75 -15.36 8.47
CA GLY A 558 12.13 -14.91 7.23
C GLY A 558 10.99 -13.92 7.49
N TRP A 559 10.82 -13.02 6.52
CA TRP A 559 9.77 -12.01 6.47
C TRP A 559 8.52 -12.59 5.81
N TYR A 560 7.34 -12.16 6.26
CA TYR A 560 6.09 -12.43 5.55
C TYR A 560 5.27 -11.15 5.43
N VAL A 561 4.53 -10.99 4.33
CA VAL A 561 3.55 -9.89 4.23
C VAL A 561 2.48 -10.11 5.29
N CYS A 562 2.30 -9.12 6.16
CA CYS A 562 1.16 -9.00 7.05
C CYS A 562 -0.12 -8.89 6.20
N ASN A 563 -0.63 -10.02 5.70
CA ASN A 563 -2.06 -10.14 5.46
C ASN A 563 -2.84 -10.14 6.79
N ASP A 564 -2.11 -10.25 7.91
CA ASP A 564 -2.62 -10.28 9.26
C ASP A 564 -2.03 -9.17 10.15
N PRO A 565 -2.27 -7.87 9.88
CA PRO A 565 -2.07 -6.87 10.92
C PRO A 565 -3.07 -7.17 12.03
N LYS A 566 -2.60 -7.92 13.02
CA LYS A 566 -3.29 -8.20 14.27
C LYS A 566 -3.62 -6.86 14.93
N HIS A 567 -4.80 -6.33 14.65
CA HIS A 567 -5.30 -5.10 15.26
C HIS A 567 -6.35 -5.42 16.33
N THR A 568 -6.90 -6.65 16.33
CA THR A 568 -7.88 -7.08 17.33
C THR A 568 -7.32 -8.04 18.38
N ARG A 569 -6.45 -8.97 17.99
CA ARG A 569 -6.15 -10.18 18.77
C ARG A 569 -5.26 -10.01 20.01
N TYR A 570 -4.51 -8.90 20.13
CA TYR A 570 -3.56 -8.70 21.25
C TYR A 570 -4.05 -7.77 22.37
N GLU A 571 -5.29 -7.25 22.31
CA GLU A 571 -5.81 -6.42 23.42
C GLU A 571 -6.42 -7.24 24.57
N ASP A 572 -6.75 -8.53 24.37
CA ASP A 572 -7.43 -9.33 25.40
C ASP A 572 -6.46 -9.96 26.42
N ASP A 573 -5.16 -10.04 26.10
CA ASP A 573 -4.11 -10.54 27.01
C ASP A 573 -3.34 -9.41 27.74
N GLU A 574 -3.66 -8.14 27.47
CA GLU A 574 -2.93 -6.95 27.98
C GLU A 574 -3.77 -6.00 28.86
N LEU A 575 -4.96 -6.42 29.29
CA LEU A 575 -5.73 -5.84 30.40
C LEU A 575 -5.94 -6.89 31.48
#